data_AF-A0A7Y4ZME5-F1
#
_entry.id   AF-A0A7Y4ZME5-F1
#
_cell.length_a   1.000
_cell.length_b   1.000
_cell.length_c   1.000
_cell.angle_alpha   90.00
_cell.angle_beta   90.00
_cell.angle_gamma   90.00
#
_symmetry.space_group_name_H-M   'P 1'
#
loop_
_entity.id
_entity.type
_entity.pdbx_description
1 polymer ?
#
loop_
_entity_poly.entity_id
_entity_poly.type
_entity_poly.pdbx_seq_one_letter_code
_entity_poly.pdbx_strand_id
1 'polypeptide(L)'
;MPHRIRSSSDFHLQLALDVGLDSSTVVCGEVLRGRVALVAGAEVTFRTLSVALSQRVRSHVGDTRRRSTELAVVRFPREALLAGDAVAFELQTGGLVADYHGTYVEAGATLELSLDTWGMDSTMVVPLRALPAGSTLLEAEPVDLDVGTGARRKLAAQVAAQMGALAGEAPTIVTGEEAHVVFALSYALHKADLIRVRLAFPSLHLGIRFRPLGLLEGFRGSPLLPERIATGFLLRCDGAPEHLTGEDLARFFARLFEPFAGAGEVVLDDASLEVVEPAEEREGVLVALADVARTHAGRVAEAIADLPFPPDMTEAARAAWRDLAAAEQAMLLPHLPALARVRRVRRGGVDEACSFTFDLTVVRDAEKIGTELAVHFDEPLPAGASLTAARESAALGPLRALFPHLETTVTGDGRLVLVGRSDGALEDPHVVLPVLDGLFDWAIALRGSLPARSPYR
;
A
#
# COMPACT_ATOMS: atom_id res chain seq x y z
N MET A 1 -3.16 -3.09 34.29
CA MET A 1 -2.95 -2.24 33.10
C MET A 1 -3.41 -3.02 31.88
N PRO A 2 -4.05 -2.35 30.91
CA PRO A 2 -4.51 -2.96 29.68
C PRO A 2 -3.35 -3.63 28.97
N HIS A 3 -3.56 -4.82 28.42
CA HIS A 3 -2.53 -5.61 27.77
C HIS A 3 -2.98 -6.03 26.37
N ARG A 4 -2.28 -5.53 25.34
CA ARG A 4 -2.45 -5.97 23.95
C ARG A 4 -1.35 -6.97 23.59
N ILE A 5 -1.74 -8.06 22.97
CA ILE A 5 -0.85 -9.14 22.55
C ILE A 5 -1.20 -9.51 21.13
N ARG A 6 -0.18 -9.68 20.30
CA ARG A 6 -0.33 -10.21 18.94
C ARG A 6 0.22 -11.63 18.88
N SER A 7 -0.44 -12.50 18.13
CA SER A 7 0.10 -13.84 17.85
C SER A 7 1.37 -13.75 17.02
N SER A 8 2.41 -14.48 17.41
CA SER A 8 3.63 -14.62 16.63
C SER A 8 3.44 -15.54 15.42
N SER A 9 4.42 -15.57 14.51
CA SER A 9 4.47 -16.53 13.40
C SER A 9 4.48 -18.00 13.85
N ASP A 10 4.90 -18.28 15.09
CA ASP A 10 4.91 -19.64 15.67
C ASP A 10 3.50 -20.15 15.98
N PHE A 11 2.53 -19.24 16.14
CA PHE A 11 1.13 -19.59 16.31
C PHE A 11 0.56 -20.18 15.02
N HIS A 12 0.63 -19.43 13.93
CA HIS A 12 0.25 -19.88 12.60
C HIS A 12 1.00 -19.05 11.55
N LEU A 13 1.59 -19.71 10.54
CA LEU A 13 2.47 -19.05 9.57
C LEU A 13 1.76 -17.98 8.72
N GLN A 14 0.45 -18.15 8.49
CA GLN A 14 -0.34 -17.31 7.60
C GLN A 14 -1.43 -16.49 8.29
N LEU A 15 -1.56 -16.57 9.61
CA LEU A 15 -2.67 -15.98 10.33
C LEU A 15 -2.17 -15.19 11.54
N ALA A 16 -2.75 -14.01 11.75
CA ALA A 16 -2.44 -13.17 12.91
C ALA A 16 -3.71 -12.83 13.70
N LEU A 17 -3.65 -12.94 15.02
CA LEU A 17 -4.67 -12.49 15.96
C LEU A 17 -4.13 -11.35 16.82
N ASP A 18 -4.96 -10.35 17.08
CA ASP A 18 -4.76 -9.40 18.16
C ASP A 18 -5.70 -9.71 19.31
N VAL A 19 -5.15 -9.74 20.52
CA VAL A 19 -5.87 -9.96 21.77
C VAL A 19 -5.67 -8.73 22.66
N GLY A 20 -6.77 -8.12 23.06
CA GLY A 20 -6.80 -7.06 24.07
C GLY A 20 -7.38 -7.59 25.36
N LEU A 21 -6.69 -7.37 26.48
CA LEU A 21 -7.17 -7.70 27.82
C LEU A 21 -7.26 -6.43 28.65
N ASP A 22 -8.35 -6.28 29.39
CA ASP A 22 -8.52 -5.15 30.33
C ASP A 22 -7.41 -5.18 31.41
N SER A 23 -6.95 -6.38 31.76
CA SER A 23 -5.84 -6.61 32.68
C SER A 23 -5.15 -7.94 32.41
N SER A 24 -3.81 -7.97 32.51
CA SER A 24 -3.03 -9.21 32.58
C SER A 24 -3.08 -9.88 33.96
N THR A 25 -3.73 -9.23 34.93
CA THR A 25 -3.96 -9.74 36.29
C THR A 25 -5.46 -9.93 36.52
N VAL A 26 -5.85 -11.09 37.03
CA VAL A 26 -7.23 -11.47 37.31
C VAL A 26 -7.39 -11.84 38.78
N VAL A 27 -8.51 -11.46 39.39
CA VAL A 27 -8.86 -11.86 40.76
C VAL A 27 -9.73 -13.10 40.71
N CYS A 28 -9.39 -14.13 41.48
CA CYS A 28 -10.17 -15.36 41.56
C CYS A 28 -11.62 -15.08 41.95
N GLY A 29 -12.56 -15.58 41.16
CA GLY A 29 -14.00 -15.38 41.35
C GLY A 29 -14.58 -14.17 40.61
N GLU A 30 -13.76 -13.38 39.92
CA GLU A 30 -14.21 -12.28 39.07
C GLU A 30 -14.32 -12.70 37.59
N VAL A 31 -14.69 -11.74 36.72
CA VAL A 31 -14.79 -11.94 35.27
C VAL A 31 -13.55 -11.40 34.58
N LEU A 32 -12.89 -12.26 33.80
CA LEU A 32 -11.87 -11.82 32.86
C LEU A 32 -12.56 -11.34 31.58
N ARG A 33 -12.28 -10.11 31.18
CA ARG A 33 -12.81 -9.50 29.96
C ARG A 33 -11.69 -9.21 28.97
N GLY A 34 -12.02 -9.33 27.70
CA GLY A 34 -11.11 -8.99 26.62
C GLY A 34 -11.79 -8.98 25.27
N ARG A 35 -10.99 -8.73 24.25
CA ARG A 35 -11.39 -8.71 22.85
C ARG A 35 -10.37 -9.46 22.01
N VAL A 36 -10.83 -10.06 20.92
CA VAL A 36 -9.97 -10.69 19.93
C VAL A 36 -10.38 -10.27 18.53
N ALA A 37 -9.41 -10.05 17.65
CA ALA A 37 -9.65 -9.72 16.25
C ALA A 37 -8.74 -10.56 15.35
N LEU A 38 -9.24 -10.90 14.16
CA LEU A 38 -8.42 -11.45 13.08
C LEU A 38 -7.77 -10.30 12.32
N VAL A 39 -6.46 -10.38 12.16
CA VAL A 39 -5.62 -9.25 11.75
C VAL A 39 -4.91 -9.55 10.43
N ALA A 40 -4.66 -10.84 10.13
CA ALA A 40 -4.17 -11.32 8.84
C ALA A 40 -4.63 -12.78 8.64
N GLY A 41 -4.66 -13.26 7.38
CA GLY A 41 -4.99 -14.65 7.07
C GLY A 41 -6.48 -14.97 6.95
N ALA A 42 -7.29 -14.06 6.42
CA ALA A 42 -8.73 -14.29 6.21
C ALA A 42 -9.03 -15.49 5.27
N GLU A 43 -8.09 -15.78 4.38
CA GLU A 43 -8.08 -16.90 3.45
C GLU A 43 -7.78 -18.26 4.12
N VAL A 44 -7.16 -18.25 5.30
CA VAL A 44 -6.82 -19.48 6.02
C VAL A 44 -8.10 -20.19 6.42
N THR A 45 -8.15 -21.50 6.15
CA THR A 45 -9.31 -22.33 6.47
C THR A 45 -9.23 -22.83 7.91
N PHE A 46 -10.04 -22.25 8.78
CA PHE A 46 -10.27 -22.72 10.15
C PHE A 46 -11.77 -22.71 10.46
N ARG A 47 -12.21 -23.52 11.43
CA ARG A 47 -13.64 -23.57 11.80
C ARG A 47 -13.98 -22.62 12.93
N THR A 48 -13.20 -22.69 14.01
CA THR A 48 -13.45 -21.93 15.23
C THR A 48 -12.15 -21.46 15.86
N LEU A 49 -12.21 -20.29 16.50
CA LEU A 49 -11.22 -19.85 17.47
C LEU A 49 -11.78 -20.12 18.86
N SER A 50 -11.06 -20.89 19.67
CA SER A 50 -11.36 -21.10 21.08
C SER A 50 -10.49 -20.18 21.92
N VAL A 51 -11.10 -19.45 22.86
CA VAL A 51 -10.42 -18.65 23.87
C VAL A 51 -10.73 -19.30 25.22
N ALA A 52 -9.73 -19.93 25.82
CA ALA A 52 -9.87 -20.73 27.04
C ALA A 52 -9.05 -20.14 28.19
N LEU A 53 -9.65 -20.05 29.36
CA LEU A 53 -8.94 -19.82 30.61
C LEU A 53 -8.52 -21.17 31.18
N SER A 54 -7.21 -21.36 31.36
CA SER A 54 -6.63 -22.60 31.86
C SER A 54 -5.77 -22.34 33.11
N GLN A 55 -5.73 -23.30 34.02
CA GLN A 55 -4.76 -23.32 35.12
C GLN A 55 -3.67 -24.34 34.83
N ARG A 56 -2.41 -23.89 34.87
CA ARG A 56 -1.23 -24.74 34.73
C ARG A 56 -0.59 -24.96 36.08
N VAL A 57 -0.41 -26.23 36.43
CA VAL A 57 0.29 -26.67 37.63
C VAL A 57 1.50 -27.49 37.24
N ARG A 58 2.66 -27.09 37.75
CA ARG A 58 3.94 -27.78 37.59
C ARG A 58 4.39 -28.31 38.94
N SER A 59 4.68 -29.61 39.00
CA SER A 59 5.24 -30.26 40.19
C SER A 59 6.67 -30.71 39.90
N HIS A 60 7.58 -30.38 40.82
CA HIS A 60 9.01 -30.71 40.77
C HIS A 60 9.39 -31.85 41.72
N VAL A 61 8.40 -32.58 42.26
CA VAL A 61 8.65 -33.73 43.15
C VAL A 61 8.96 -34.95 42.30
N GLY A 62 10.24 -35.27 42.13
CA GLY A 62 10.72 -36.35 41.26
C GLY A 62 10.77 -35.90 39.81
N ASP A 63 10.13 -36.64 38.90
CA ASP A 63 9.97 -36.20 37.51
C ASP A 63 9.05 -34.99 37.41
N THR A 64 9.45 -33.99 36.64
CA THR A 64 8.65 -32.77 36.45
C THR A 64 7.33 -33.11 35.76
N ARG A 65 6.22 -33.07 36.49
CA ARG A 65 4.87 -33.27 35.95
C ARG A 65 4.21 -31.93 35.68
N ARG A 66 3.57 -31.81 34.52
CA ARG A 66 2.77 -30.65 34.13
C ARG A 66 1.32 -31.07 33.95
N ARG A 67 0.39 -30.33 34.54
CA ARG A 67 -1.04 -30.49 34.34
C ARG A 67 -1.62 -29.15 33.90
N SER A 68 -2.36 -29.14 32.79
CA SER A 68 -3.21 -28.01 32.41
C SER A 68 -4.66 -28.41 32.66
N THR A 69 -5.50 -27.49 33.10
CA THR A 69 -6.94 -27.71 33.29
C THR A 69 -7.70 -26.52 32.73
N GLU A 70 -8.51 -26.75 31.71
CA GLU A 70 -9.44 -25.77 31.15
C GLU A 70 -10.55 -25.49 32.18
N LEU A 71 -10.76 -24.22 32.49
CA LEU A 71 -11.72 -23.76 33.50
C LEU A 71 -12.95 -23.12 32.85
N ALA A 72 -12.73 -22.37 31.78
CA ALA A 72 -13.79 -21.71 31.00
C ALA A 72 -13.34 -21.57 29.55
N VAL A 73 -14.28 -21.62 28.61
CA VAL A 73 -13.98 -21.47 27.18
C VAL A 73 -15.11 -20.73 26.46
N VAL A 74 -14.74 -19.81 25.58
CA VAL A 74 -15.63 -19.17 24.60
C VAL A 74 -15.14 -19.55 23.21
N ARG A 75 -16.06 -19.83 22.30
CA ARG A 75 -15.75 -20.21 20.92
C ARG A 75 -16.35 -19.22 19.94
N PHE A 76 -15.52 -18.75 19.02
CA PHE A 76 -15.91 -17.84 17.96
C PHE A 76 -15.90 -18.60 16.63
N PRO A 77 -17.02 -18.60 15.88
CA PRO A 77 -17.01 -19.11 14.53
C PRO A 77 -16.15 -18.21 13.63
N ARG A 78 -15.53 -18.77 12.60
CA ARG A 78 -14.68 -18.03 11.66
C ARG A 78 -15.37 -16.78 11.12
N GLU A 79 -16.65 -16.89 10.77
CA GLU A 79 -17.44 -15.81 10.18
C GLU A 79 -17.51 -14.56 11.06
N ALA A 80 -17.50 -14.73 12.39
CA ALA A 80 -17.52 -13.61 13.33
C ALA A 80 -16.21 -12.81 13.32
N LEU A 81 -15.10 -13.41 12.86
CA LEU A 81 -13.77 -12.82 12.85
C LEU A 81 -13.36 -12.27 11.47
N LEU A 82 -14.03 -12.70 10.38
CA LEU A 82 -13.65 -12.33 9.02
C LEU A 82 -13.76 -10.84 8.71
N ALA A 83 -14.63 -10.11 9.43
CA ALA A 83 -14.73 -8.66 9.29
C ALA A 83 -13.46 -7.92 9.76
N GLY A 84 -12.60 -8.59 10.55
CA GLY A 84 -11.43 -7.99 11.20
C GLY A 84 -11.76 -7.11 12.40
N ASP A 85 -13.05 -6.93 12.69
CA ASP A 85 -13.54 -6.21 13.86
C ASP A 85 -13.28 -7.01 15.14
N ALA A 86 -13.10 -6.28 16.24
CA ALA A 86 -12.90 -6.86 17.56
C ALA A 86 -14.17 -7.54 18.07
N VAL A 87 -14.07 -8.82 18.43
CA VAL A 87 -15.12 -9.57 19.10
C VAL A 87 -14.80 -9.68 20.58
N ALA A 88 -15.74 -9.28 21.44
CA ALA A 88 -15.58 -9.33 22.90
C ALA A 88 -15.78 -10.75 23.46
N PHE A 89 -15.05 -11.07 24.53
CA PHE A 89 -15.25 -12.27 25.33
C PHE A 89 -15.28 -11.96 26.82
N GLU A 90 -16.00 -12.79 27.57
CA GLU A 90 -16.01 -12.79 29.02
C GLU A 90 -15.81 -14.23 29.52
N LEU A 91 -14.90 -14.42 30.47
CA LEU A 91 -14.57 -15.73 31.05
C LEU A 91 -14.72 -15.66 32.57
N GLN A 92 -15.50 -16.60 33.11
CA GLN A 92 -15.71 -16.73 34.55
C GLN A 92 -14.48 -17.37 35.20
N THR A 93 -13.97 -16.80 36.29
CA THR A 93 -12.76 -17.30 36.98
C THR A 93 -13.05 -18.07 38.26
N GLY A 94 -14.30 -18.51 38.48
CA GLY A 94 -14.72 -19.20 39.71
C GLY A 94 -13.97 -20.51 40.01
N GLY A 95 -13.38 -21.15 39.00
CA GLY A 95 -12.54 -22.36 39.16
C GLY A 95 -11.05 -22.08 39.31
N LEU A 96 -10.62 -20.81 39.26
CA LEU A 96 -9.22 -20.43 39.26
C LEU A 96 -8.68 -20.34 40.70
N VAL A 97 -7.48 -20.86 40.92
CA VAL A 97 -6.71 -20.67 42.16
C VAL A 97 -5.63 -19.62 41.93
N ALA A 98 -5.36 -18.80 42.95
CA ALA A 98 -4.32 -17.77 42.91
C ALA A 98 -2.95 -18.36 42.56
N ASP A 99 -2.10 -17.52 41.95
CA ASP A 99 -0.75 -17.93 41.61
C ASP A 99 0.02 -18.35 42.85
N TYR A 100 0.77 -19.44 42.71
CA TYR A 100 1.59 -19.99 43.77
C TYR A 100 2.94 -20.38 43.20
N HIS A 101 4.02 -19.86 43.80
CA HIS A 101 5.39 -20.22 43.47
C HIS A 101 6.08 -20.76 44.71
N GLY A 102 6.11 -22.08 44.86
CA GLY A 102 6.81 -22.78 45.92
C GLY A 102 7.94 -23.65 45.38
N THR A 103 8.81 -24.13 46.26
CA THR A 103 9.99 -24.95 45.91
C THR A 103 9.65 -26.23 45.15
N TYR A 104 8.43 -26.77 45.34
CA TYR A 104 8.02 -28.06 44.78
C TYR A 104 6.84 -27.97 43.81
N VAL A 105 6.04 -26.90 43.87
CA VAL A 105 4.83 -26.73 43.07
C VAL A 105 4.73 -25.29 42.63
N GLU A 106 4.45 -25.10 41.34
CA GLU A 106 4.10 -23.83 40.75
C GLU A 106 2.69 -23.94 40.17
N ALA A 107 1.84 -22.95 40.43
CA ALA A 107 0.52 -22.83 39.83
C ALA A 107 0.40 -21.43 39.22
N GLY A 108 -0.07 -21.37 37.97
CA GLY A 108 -0.27 -20.11 37.25
C GLY A 108 -1.48 -20.17 36.34
N ALA A 109 -2.09 -19.01 36.11
CA ALA A 109 -3.18 -18.84 35.16
C ALA A 109 -2.65 -18.57 33.75
N THR A 110 -3.33 -19.10 32.74
CA THR A 110 -3.03 -18.81 31.33
C THR A 110 -4.30 -18.66 30.53
N LEU A 111 -4.30 -17.72 29.58
CA LEU A 111 -5.28 -17.66 28.50
C LEU A 111 -4.71 -18.39 27.28
N GLU A 112 -5.43 -19.38 26.79
CA GLU A 112 -5.06 -20.19 25.65
C GLU A 112 -5.97 -19.83 24.46
N LEU A 113 -5.38 -19.46 23.33
CA LEU A 113 -6.08 -19.21 22.09
C LEU A 113 -5.75 -20.32 21.12
N SER A 114 -6.75 -21.08 20.68
CA SER A 114 -6.56 -22.26 19.83
C SER A 114 -7.42 -22.19 18.58
N LEU A 115 -6.83 -22.45 17.41
CA LEU A 115 -7.54 -22.56 16.14
C LEU A 115 -7.82 -24.02 15.79
N ASP A 116 -9.07 -24.32 15.48
CA ASP A 116 -9.47 -25.59 14.88
C ASP A 116 -9.14 -25.57 13.37
N THR A 117 -7.95 -26.06 13.02
CA THR A 117 -7.48 -26.23 11.63
C THR A 117 -7.35 -27.73 11.29
N TRP A 118 -7.47 -28.07 10.01
CA TRP A 118 -7.51 -29.47 9.54
C TRP A 118 -6.17 -30.26 9.64
N GLY A 119 -5.17 -29.77 10.36
CA GLY A 119 -3.84 -30.41 10.39
C GLY A 119 -2.98 -30.18 11.61
N MET A 120 -3.10 -29.04 12.31
CA MET A 120 -2.41 -28.77 13.57
C MET A 120 -3.23 -27.83 14.47
N ASP A 121 -3.31 -28.14 15.76
CA ASP A 121 -3.90 -27.24 16.76
C ASP A 121 -2.91 -26.10 17.06
N SER A 122 -2.98 -25.05 16.24
CA SER A 122 -2.26 -23.80 16.49
C SER A 122 -2.75 -23.19 17.79
N THR A 123 -1.89 -23.16 18.82
CA THR A 123 -2.23 -22.64 20.15
C THR A 123 -1.23 -21.58 20.60
N MET A 124 -1.73 -20.41 20.96
CA MET A 124 -0.98 -19.33 21.61
C MET A 124 -1.35 -19.29 23.09
N VAL A 125 -0.35 -19.05 23.95
CA VAL A 125 -0.55 -19.00 25.40
C VAL A 125 -0.13 -17.62 25.91
N VAL A 126 -1.05 -16.96 26.60
CA VAL A 126 -0.83 -15.70 27.29
C VAL A 126 -0.76 -15.97 28.79
N PRO A 127 0.37 -15.72 29.46
CA PRO A 127 0.44 -15.85 30.91
C PRO A 127 -0.41 -14.76 31.58
N LEU A 128 -1.18 -15.16 32.58
CA LEU A 128 -1.97 -14.26 33.43
C LEU A 128 -1.47 -14.35 34.86
N ARG A 129 -1.64 -13.27 35.62
CA ARG A 129 -1.41 -13.28 37.06
C ARG A 129 -2.72 -13.48 37.80
N ALA A 130 -2.85 -14.53 38.61
CA ALA A 130 -4.04 -14.78 39.42
C ALA A 130 -3.85 -14.31 40.87
N LEU A 131 -4.75 -13.44 41.35
CA LEU A 131 -4.78 -12.96 42.73
C LEU A 131 -5.87 -13.68 43.55
N PRO A 132 -5.68 -13.85 44.88
CA PRO A 132 -6.70 -14.42 45.75
C PRO A 132 -8.01 -13.65 45.70
N ALA A 133 -9.13 -14.38 45.89
CA ALA A 133 -10.45 -13.78 45.97
C ALA A 133 -10.50 -12.65 47.01
N GLY A 134 -11.20 -11.56 46.69
CA GLY A 134 -11.29 -10.37 47.53
C GLY A 134 -10.10 -9.41 47.43
N SER A 135 -9.12 -9.70 46.58
CA SER A 135 -8.08 -8.72 46.23
C SER A 135 -8.69 -7.55 45.45
N THR A 136 -8.19 -6.34 45.68
CA THR A 136 -8.60 -5.15 44.91
C THR A 136 -7.53 -4.82 43.88
N LEU A 137 -7.92 -4.76 42.61
CA LEU A 137 -7.07 -4.17 41.57
C LEU A 137 -7.15 -2.65 41.75
N LEU A 138 -6.01 -1.99 41.98
CA LEU A 138 -5.94 -0.53 41.90
C LEU A 138 -6.15 -0.17 40.43
N GLU A 139 -7.37 0.24 40.11
CA GLU A 139 -7.81 0.54 38.75
C GLU A 139 -6.90 1.61 38.13
N ALA A 140 -6.22 1.26 37.04
CA ALA A 140 -6.09 2.21 35.95
C ALA A 140 -7.46 2.22 35.27
N GLU A 141 -7.96 3.40 34.89
CA GLU A 141 -9.22 3.51 34.14
C GLU A 141 -9.27 2.45 33.03
N PRO A 142 -10.43 1.79 32.81
CA PRO A 142 -10.58 0.85 31.71
C PRO A 142 -10.28 1.59 30.41
N VAL A 143 -9.07 1.39 29.90
CA VAL A 143 -8.69 1.92 28.59
C VAL A 143 -9.41 1.04 27.59
N ASP A 144 -10.26 1.65 26.78
CA ASP A 144 -10.85 1.01 25.62
C ASP A 144 -9.72 0.61 24.67
N LEU A 145 -9.21 -0.61 24.85
CA LEU A 145 -8.17 -1.19 24.02
C LEU A 145 -8.79 -1.46 22.66
N ASP A 146 -8.48 -0.58 21.73
CA ASP A 146 -8.79 -0.79 20.33
C ASP A 146 -7.95 -1.97 19.84
N VAL A 147 -8.60 -2.97 19.26
CA VAL A 147 -7.95 -4.11 18.59
C VAL A 147 -8.58 -4.33 17.22
N GLY A 148 -7.87 -4.97 16.30
CA GLY A 148 -8.36 -5.19 14.95
C GLY A 148 -8.38 -3.91 14.10
N THR A 149 -9.44 -3.74 13.31
CA THR A 149 -9.61 -2.65 12.33
C THR A 149 -9.54 -1.25 12.94
N GLY A 150 -10.18 -1.02 14.09
CA GLY A 150 -10.20 0.27 14.77
C GLY A 150 -8.81 0.73 15.22
N ALA A 151 -8.06 -0.17 15.85
CA ALA A 151 -6.68 0.06 16.28
C ALA A 151 -5.76 0.43 15.11
N ARG A 152 -5.90 -0.30 14.01
CA ARG A 152 -5.12 -0.07 12.80
C ARG A 152 -5.47 1.24 12.13
N ARG A 153 -6.75 1.62 12.09
CA ARG A 153 -7.17 2.93 11.58
C ARG A 153 -6.59 4.07 12.41
N LYS A 154 -6.57 3.95 13.75
CA LYS A 154 -5.92 4.93 14.63
C LYS A 154 -4.41 5.01 14.37
N LEU A 155 -3.73 3.87 14.28
CA LEU A 155 -2.30 3.81 14.00
C LEU A 155 -1.96 4.40 12.63
N ALA A 156 -2.73 4.05 11.59
CA ALA A 156 -2.62 4.60 10.24
C ALA A 156 -2.77 6.13 10.25
N ALA A 157 -3.78 6.65 10.96
CA ALA A 157 -3.97 8.10 11.11
C ALA A 157 -2.81 8.79 11.82
N GLN A 158 -2.24 8.18 12.86
CA GLN A 158 -1.07 8.70 13.58
C GLN A 158 0.17 8.75 12.68
N VAL A 159 0.48 7.64 12.00
CA VAL A 159 1.62 7.56 11.06
C VAL A 159 1.44 8.57 9.92
N ALA A 160 0.24 8.66 9.33
CA ALA A 160 -0.06 9.61 8.26
C ALA A 160 0.10 11.07 8.72
N ALA A 161 -0.37 11.41 9.92
CA ALA A 161 -0.23 12.75 10.48
C ALA A 161 1.25 13.14 10.70
N GLN A 162 2.08 12.22 11.19
CA GLN A 162 3.53 12.48 11.37
C GLN A 162 4.26 12.64 10.04
N MET A 163 3.86 11.87 9.01
CA MET A 163 4.50 11.87 7.70
C MET A 163 4.01 12.98 6.77
N GLY A 164 2.95 13.71 7.12
CA GLY A 164 2.27 14.62 6.21
C GLY A 164 1.64 13.88 5.02
N ALA A 165 1.23 12.64 5.22
CA ALA A 165 0.72 11.73 4.20
C ALA A 165 -0.77 11.43 4.44
N LEU A 166 -1.38 10.63 3.56
CA LEU A 166 -2.78 10.22 3.67
C LEU A 166 -2.89 8.88 4.40
N ALA A 167 -3.78 8.81 5.38
CA ALA A 167 -4.12 7.54 6.02
C ALA A 167 -4.86 6.65 5.02
N GLY A 168 -4.40 5.40 4.87
CA GLY A 168 -5.03 4.41 4.01
C GLY A 168 -6.20 3.70 4.70
N GLU A 169 -7.03 3.05 3.89
CA GLU A 169 -7.93 2.00 4.38
C GLU A 169 -7.22 0.65 4.31
N ALA A 170 -7.47 -0.21 5.30
CA ALA A 170 -6.86 -1.53 5.35
C ALA A 170 -7.09 -2.29 4.02
N PRO A 171 -6.03 -2.90 3.43
CA PRO A 171 -4.74 -3.20 4.06
C PRO A 171 -3.71 -2.06 4.03
N THR A 172 -4.00 -0.93 3.38
CA THR A 172 -3.08 0.20 3.30
C THR A 172 -3.06 0.99 4.61
N ILE A 173 -1.86 1.30 5.10
CA ILE A 173 -1.60 2.05 6.33
C ILE A 173 -1.49 3.53 5.98
N VAL A 174 -0.57 3.85 5.09
CA VAL A 174 -0.29 5.23 4.68
C VAL A 174 0.09 5.26 3.22
N THR A 175 -0.37 6.30 2.53
CA THR A 175 -0.01 6.60 1.15
C THR A 175 0.48 8.04 1.08
N GLY A 176 1.61 8.26 0.44
CA GLY A 176 2.11 9.59 0.13
C GLY A 176 2.70 9.64 -1.27
N GLU A 177 3.16 10.81 -1.65
CA GLU A 177 3.75 11.07 -2.96
C GLU A 177 5.04 11.86 -2.75
N GLU A 178 6.10 11.46 -3.44
CA GLU A 178 7.37 12.17 -3.50
C GLU A 178 7.80 12.22 -4.96
N ALA A 179 8.00 13.42 -5.51
CA ALA A 179 8.40 13.63 -6.90
C ALA A 179 7.60 12.76 -7.91
N HIS A 180 6.27 12.69 -7.75
CA HIS A 180 5.33 11.91 -8.57
C HIS A 180 5.40 10.38 -8.45
N VAL A 181 6.25 9.89 -7.57
CA VAL A 181 6.28 8.48 -7.15
C VAL A 181 5.41 8.34 -5.91
N VAL A 182 4.33 7.57 -6.04
CA VAL A 182 3.42 7.29 -4.94
C VAL A 182 4.03 6.17 -4.10
N PHE A 183 4.32 6.44 -2.83
CA PHE A 183 4.71 5.39 -1.89
C PHE A 183 3.51 4.98 -1.04
N ALA A 184 3.38 3.69 -0.77
CA ALA A 184 2.34 3.15 0.09
C ALA A 184 2.93 2.07 1.00
N LEU A 185 2.53 2.11 2.27
CA LEU A 185 2.80 1.04 3.23
C LEU A 185 1.50 0.27 3.43
N SER A 186 1.54 -1.04 3.32
CA SER A 186 0.37 -1.90 3.51
C SER A 186 0.72 -3.12 4.35
N TYR A 187 -0.23 -3.60 5.14
CA TYR A 187 -0.09 -4.89 5.80
C TYR A 187 0.02 -6.00 4.75
N ALA A 188 1.00 -6.88 4.88
CA ALA A 188 1.04 -8.09 4.08
C ALA A 188 -0.08 -9.03 4.57
N LEU A 189 -1.08 -9.28 3.72
CA LEU A 189 -2.28 -10.04 4.08
C LEU A 189 -1.99 -11.48 4.57
N HIS A 190 -0.83 -12.03 4.18
CA HIS A 190 -0.48 -13.43 4.38
C HIS A 190 0.50 -13.69 5.53
N LYS A 191 1.09 -12.68 6.18
CA LYS A 191 2.06 -12.88 7.28
C LYS A 191 1.98 -11.73 8.30
N ALA A 192 1.95 -12.08 9.59
CA ALA A 192 1.65 -11.16 10.70
C ALA A 192 2.61 -9.96 10.82
N ASP A 193 3.89 -10.14 10.50
CA ASP A 193 4.93 -9.15 10.80
C ASP A 193 5.57 -8.56 9.55
N LEU A 194 4.87 -8.66 8.42
CA LEU A 194 5.37 -8.16 7.15
C LEU A 194 4.58 -6.93 6.70
N ILE A 195 5.32 -5.87 6.40
CA ILE A 195 4.80 -4.67 5.78
C ILE A 195 5.29 -4.63 4.34
N ARG A 196 4.34 -4.47 3.43
CA ARG A 196 4.62 -4.23 2.02
C ARG A 196 4.84 -2.74 1.82
N VAL A 197 6.02 -2.40 1.31
CA VAL A 197 6.34 -1.09 0.76
C VAL A 197 6.12 -1.15 -0.73
N ARG A 198 5.23 -0.32 -1.26
CA ARG A 198 4.98 -0.18 -2.70
C ARG A 198 5.38 1.22 -3.14
N LEU A 199 6.15 1.30 -4.21
CA LEU A 199 6.45 2.53 -4.93
C LEU A 199 5.79 2.41 -6.31
N ALA A 200 4.90 3.33 -6.64
CA ALA A 200 4.17 3.34 -7.90
C ALA A 200 4.52 4.60 -8.69
N PHE A 201 5.00 4.40 -9.91
CA PHE A 201 5.44 5.43 -10.84
C PHE A 201 4.72 5.25 -12.19
N PRO A 202 4.80 6.23 -13.09
CA PRO A 202 4.33 6.07 -14.48
C PRO A 202 4.98 4.88 -15.17
N SER A 203 4.27 4.25 -16.10
CA SER A 203 4.82 3.14 -16.89
C SER A 203 6.10 3.57 -17.60
N LEU A 204 7.20 2.87 -17.35
CA LEU A 204 8.48 3.12 -17.98
C LEU A 204 8.54 2.59 -19.43
N HIS A 205 7.60 1.73 -19.81
CA HIS A 205 7.55 1.07 -21.13
C HIS A 205 8.87 0.38 -21.51
N LEU A 206 9.59 -0.19 -20.53
CA LEU A 206 10.83 -0.94 -20.76
C LEU A 206 10.55 -2.43 -21.01
N GLY A 207 9.30 -2.88 -20.84
CA GLY A 207 8.92 -4.28 -20.95
C GLY A 207 9.61 -5.09 -19.86
N ILE A 208 9.57 -4.58 -18.62
CA ILE A 208 10.23 -5.21 -17.48
C ILE A 208 9.64 -6.59 -17.21
N ARG A 209 10.52 -7.59 -17.19
CA ARG A 209 10.24 -8.94 -16.73
C ARG A 209 11.19 -9.28 -15.59
N PHE A 210 10.65 -9.20 -14.38
CA PHE A 210 11.35 -9.55 -13.15
C PHE A 210 10.77 -10.84 -12.58
N ARG A 211 11.62 -11.81 -12.27
CA ARG A 211 11.19 -13.06 -11.65
C ARG A 211 12.28 -13.69 -10.78
N PRO A 212 11.91 -14.49 -9.77
CA PRO A 212 12.86 -15.34 -9.06
C PRO A 212 13.57 -16.30 -10.02
N LEU A 213 14.84 -16.62 -9.75
CA LEU A 213 15.59 -17.62 -10.50
C LEU A 213 15.02 -19.01 -10.25
N GLY A 214 14.70 -19.72 -11.34
CA GLY A 214 14.39 -21.15 -11.28
C GLY A 214 15.63 -22.03 -11.24
N LEU A 215 15.46 -23.33 -10.92
CA LEU A 215 16.53 -24.33 -10.82
C LEU A 215 17.42 -24.45 -12.07
N LEU A 216 16.89 -24.12 -13.26
CA LEU A 216 17.61 -24.19 -14.53
C LEU A 216 18.29 -22.87 -14.92
N GLU A 217 17.92 -21.76 -14.28
CA GLU A 217 18.33 -20.40 -14.66
C GLU A 217 19.46 -19.87 -13.78
N GLY A 218 19.75 -20.53 -12.65
CA GLY A 218 20.79 -20.15 -11.68
C GLY A 218 22.23 -20.08 -12.22
N PHE A 219 22.47 -20.39 -13.50
CA PHE A 219 23.75 -20.24 -14.18
C PHE A 219 23.86 -18.96 -15.03
N ARG A 220 22.75 -18.23 -15.25
CA ARG A 220 22.74 -16.97 -15.98
C ARG A 220 22.49 -15.82 -15.00
N GLY A 221 23.56 -15.14 -14.58
CA GLY A 221 23.41 -13.89 -13.83
C GLY A 221 22.67 -12.86 -14.68
N SER A 222 21.78 -12.08 -14.06
CA SER A 222 21.16 -10.94 -14.73
C SER A 222 22.18 -9.79 -14.80
N PRO A 223 22.59 -9.33 -16.00
CA PRO A 223 23.57 -8.25 -16.13
C PRO A 223 23.03 -6.88 -15.70
N LEU A 224 21.72 -6.77 -15.47
CA LEU A 224 21.03 -5.54 -15.11
C LEU A 224 20.85 -5.37 -13.60
N LEU A 225 20.98 -6.46 -12.83
CA LEU A 225 20.80 -6.43 -11.38
C LEU A 225 22.14 -6.29 -10.65
N PRO A 226 22.17 -5.56 -9.51
CA PRO A 226 23.32 -5.62 -8.59
C PRO A 226 23.62 -7.05 -8.13
N GLU A 227 24.88 -7.36 -7.88
CA GLU A 227 25.35 -8.71 -7.52
C GLU A 227 24.54 -9.36 -6.38
N ARG A 228 24.14 -8.56 -5.38
CA ARG A 228 23.38 -9.05 -4.21
C ARG A 228 22.01 -9.61 -4.56
N ILE A 229 21.36 -9.06 -5.59
CA ILE A 229 20.00 -9.45 -6.01
C ILE A 229 20.07 -10.40 -7.21
N ALA A 230 21.10 -10.27 -8.05
CA ALA A 230 21.32 -11.11 -9.23
C ALA A 230 21.49 -12.61 -8.89
N THR A 231 21.75 -12.96 -7.63
CA THR A 231 21.82 -14.35 -7.14
C THR A 231 20.46 -15.00 -6.95
N GLY A 232 19.38 -14.22 -6.77
CA GLY A 232 18.02 -14.70 -6.52
C GLY A 232 17.04 -14.39 -7.64
N PHE A 233 17.33 -13.43 -8.51
CA PHE A 233 16.38 -12.91 -9.49
C PHE A 233 16.98 -12.74 -10.88
N LEU A 234 16.10 -12.83 -11.88
CA LEU A 234 16.37 -12.50 -13.27
C LEU A 234 15.56 -11.27 -13.68
N LEU A 235 16.25 -10.26 -14.18
CA LEU A 235 15.66 -9.08 -14.80
C LEU A 235 15.96 -9.05 -16.30
N ARG A 236 14.93 -8.75 -17.09
CA ARG A 236 15.01 -8.45 -18.52
C ARG A 236 14.16 -7.23 -18.85
N CYS A 237 14.57 -6.47 -19.86
CA CYS A 237 13.81 -5.38 -20.45
C CYS A 237 13.60 -5.70 -21.93
N ASP A 238 12.49 -6.36 -22.25
CA ASP A 238 12.23 -6.83 -23.62
C ASP A 238 11.60 -5.73 -24.51
N GLY A 239 11.19 -4.60 -23.92
CA GLY A 239 10.60 -3.45 -24.61
C GLY A 239 11.44 -2.18 -24.57
N ALA A 240 12.68 -2.26 -24.05
CA ALA A 240 13.54 -1.08 -23.94
C ALA A 240 13.86 -0.50 -25.34
N PRO A 241 13.78 0.84 -25.52
CA PRO A 241 14.21 1.50 -26.75
C PRO A 241 15.65 1.16 -27.11
N GLU A 242 15.94 1.04 -28.41
CA GLU A 242 17.28 0.63 -28.92
C GLU A 242 18.44 1.52 -28.46
N HIS A 243 18.17 2.79 -28.13
CA HIS A 243 19.19 3.72 -27.65
C HIS A 243 19.55 3.54 -26.18
N LEU A 244 18.75 2.79 -25.40
CA LEU A 244 19.08 2.46 -24.02
C LEU A 244 20.08 1.30 -24.00
N THR A 245 21.31 1.60 -23.57
CA THR A 245 22.34 0.56 -23.45
C THR A 245 22.11 -0.30 -22.22
N GLY A 246 22.70 -1.50 -22.21
CA GLY A 246 22.70 -2.35 -21.01
C GLY A 246 23.35 -1.68 -19.80
N GLU A 247 24.31 -0.77 -20.01
CA GLU A 247 24.96 -0.01 -18.93
C GLU A 247 24.00 1.03 -18.33
N ASP A 248 23.23 1.75 -19.16
CA ASP A 248 22.25 2.73 -18.70
C ASP A 248 21.15 2.05 -17.88
N LEU A 249 20.65 0.91 -18.37
CA LEU A 249 19.68 0.09 -17.64
C LEU A 249 20.26 -0.46 -16.35
N ALA A 250 21.49 -0.99 -16.36
CA ALA A 250 22.13 -1.49 -15.14
C ALA A 250 22.33 -0.38 -14.09
N ARG A 251 22.72 0.83 -14.52
CA ARG A 251 22.86 2.01 -13.64
C ARG A 251 21.50 2.43 -13.05
N PHE A 252 20.45 2.43 -13.88
CA PHE A 252 19.09 2.72 -13.45
C PHE A 252 18.61 1.72 -12.37
N PHE A 253 18.70 0.42 -12.66
CA PHE A 253 18.26 -0.62 -11.72
C PHE A 253 19.13 -0.68 -10.47
N ALA A 254 20.44 -0.39 -10.56
CA ALA A 254 21.30 -0.32 -9.38
C ALA A 254 20.81 0.72 -8.38
N ARG A 255 20.38 1.90 -8.84
CA ARG A 255 19.78 2.94 -7.98
C ARG A 255 18.41 2.53 -7.45
N LEU A 256 17.59 1.87 -8.28
CA LEU A 256 16.27 1.40 -7.90
C LEU A 256 16.33 0.35 -6.76
N PHE A 257 17.39 -0.46 -6.70
CA PHE A 257 17.50 -1.55 -5.74
C PHE A 257 18.45 -1.29 -4.57
N GLU A 258 19.22 -0.20 -4.58
CA GLU A 258 20.23 0.10 -3.56
C GLU A 258 19.72 -0.03 -2.10
N PRO A 259 18.52 0.47 -1.74
CA PRO A 259 18.04 0.40 -0.35
C PRO A 259 17.54 -0.99 0.06
N PHE A 260 17.19 -1.86 -0.89
CA PHE A 260 16.50 -3.12 -0.65
C PHE A 260 17.35 -4.35 -0.98
N ALA A 261 18.67 -4.20 -1.01
CA ALA A 261 19.60 -5.29 -1.33
C ALA A 261 19.53 -6.50 -0.37
N GLY A 262 18.74 -6.44 0.70
CA GLY A 262 18.49 -7.53 1.65
C GLY A 262 17.01 -7.96 1.76
N ALA A 263 16.12 -7.43 0.91
CA ALA A 263 14.71 -7.75 1.01
C ALA A 263 14.40 -9.21 0.60
N GLY A 264 13.50 -9.84 1.34
CA GLY A 264 13.16 -11.26 1.14
C GLY A 264 12.20 -11.53 -0.02
N GLU A 265 11.31 -10.59 -0.33
CA GLU A 265 10.35 -10.68 -1.43
C GLU A 265 10.32 -9.34 -2.17
N VAL A 266 10.57 -9.37 -3.48
CA VAL A 266 10.57 -8.18 -4.34
C VAL A 266 9.76 -8.47 -5.60
N VAL A 267 8.96 -7.49 -6.00
CA VAL A 267 8.19 -7.49 -7.25
C VAL A 267 8.53 -6.20 -7.98
N LEU A 268 8.84 -6.30 -9.26
CA LEU A 268 9.15 -5.15 -10.10
C LEU A 268 8.44 -5.33 -11.44
N ASP A 269 7.74 -4.30 -11.88
CA ASP A 269 7.18 -4.18 -13.22
C ASP A 269 7.45 -2.78 -13.79
N ASP A 270 6.87 -2.46 -14.95
CA ASP A 270 7.08 -1.17 -15.62
C ASP A 270 6.50 0.03 -14.84
N ALA A 271 5.62 -0.15 -13.86
CA ALA A 271 4.93 0.94 -13.18
C ALA A 271 5.06 0.88 -11.64
N SER A 272 5.71 -0.14 -11.10
CA SER A 272 5.84 -0.30 -9.66
C SER A 272 7.01 -1.16 -9.21
N LEU A 273 7.50 -0.83 -8.02
CA LEU A 273 8.41 -1.64 -7.21
C LEU A 273 7.70 -1.95 -5.89
N GLU A 274 7.53 -3.23 -5.58
CA GLU A 274 7.01 -3.68 -4.29
C GLU A 274 8.07 -4.50 -3.55
N VAL A 275 8.23 -4.21 -2.28
CA VAL A 275 9.16 -4.90 -1.38
C VAL A 275 8.44 -5.27 -0.10
N VAL A 276 8.72 -6.45 0.43
CA VAL A 276 8.16 -6.90 1.70
C VAL A 276 9.25 -6.89 2.77
N GLU A 277 9.02 -6.08 3.81
CA GLU A 277 9.95 -5.87 4.91
C GLU A 277 9.36 -6.41 6.22
N PRO A 278 10.17 -7.06 7.08
CA PRO A 278 9.74 -7.38 8.43
C PRO A 278 9.66 -6.10 9.27
N ALA A 279 8.48 -5.81 9.83
CA ALA A 279 8.29 -4.65 10.69
C ALA A 279 7.21 -4.88 11.76
N GLU A 280 7.51 -4.45 12.97
CA GLU A 280 6.54 -4.41 14.06
C GLU A 280 5.49 -3.31 13.81
N GLU A 281 4.23 -3.57 14.15
CA GLU A 281 3.13 -2.58 14.08
C GLU A 281 3.21 -1.57 15.25
N ARG A 282 4.33 -0.84 15.35
CA ARG A 282 4.54 0.27 16.29
C ARG A 282 4.68 1.57 15.52
N GLU A 283 4.06 2.63 16.03
CA GLU A 283 4.05 3.96 15.38
C GLU A 283 5.45 4.40 14.94
N GLY A 284 6.43 4.41 15.85
CA GLY A 284 7.79 4.85 15.51
C GLY A 284 8.49 3.99 14.45
N VAL A 285 8.20 2.69 14.39
CA VAL A 285 8.75 1.77 13.38
C VAL A 285 8.11 2.03 12.02
N LEU A 286 6.78 2.17 11.98
CA LEU A 286 6.04 2.45 10.74
C LEU A 286 6.36 3.84 10.18
N VAL A 287 6.55 4.85 11.04
CA VAL A 287 7.01 6.18 10.64
C VAL A 287 8.40 6.12 10.03
N ALA A 288 9.34 5.42 10.67
CA ALA A 288 10.69 5.25 10.11
C ALA A 288 10.65 4.52 8.75
N LEU A 289 9.84 3.46 8.62
CA LEU A 289 9.67 2.75 7.36
C LEU A 289 9.03 3.62 6.27
N ALA A 290 8.06 4.47 6.63
CA ALA A 290 7.43 5.41 5.72
C ALA A 290 8.42 6.48 5.24
N ASP A 291 9.30 6.95 6.11
CA ASP A 291 10.36 7.90 5.74
C ASP A 291 11.40 7.29 4.79
N VAL A 292 11.78 6.03 5.02
CA VAL A 292 12.61 5.26 4.08
C VAL A 292 11.91 5.11 2.73
N ALA A 293 10.62 4.76 2.71
CA ALA A 293 9.83 4.62 1.49
C ALA A 293 9.73 5.95 0.72
N ARG A 294 9.48 7.06 1.42
CA ARG A 294 9.46 8.42 0.83
C ARG A 294 10.82 8.80 0.24
N THR A 295 11.89 8.64 1.03
CA THR A 295 13.26 8.92 0.56
C THR A 295 13.59 8.11 -0.69
N HIS A 296 13.15 6.86 -0.72
CA HIS A 296 13.39 6.01 -1.86
C HIS A 296 12.53 6.38 -3.07
N ALA A 297 11.27 6.77 -2.88
CA ALA A 297 10.42 7.32 -3.94
C ALA A 297 11.12 8.50 -4.65
N GLY A 298 11.74 9.42 -3.90
CA GLY A 298 12.58 10.48 -4.47
C GLY A 298 13.75 9.95 -5.31
N ARG A 299 14.47 8.93 -4.83
CA ARG A 299 15.56 8.29 -5.60
C ARG A 299 15.07 7.60 -6.87
N VAL A 300 13.87 6.99 -6.83
CA VAL A 300 13.26 6.40 -8.03
C VAL A 300 12.97 7.50 -9.05
N ALA A 301 12.41 8.63 -8.62
CA ALA A 301 12.18 9.76 -9.50
C ALA A 301 13.48 10.29 -10.13
N GLU A 302 14.54 10.45 -9.34
CA GLU A 302 15.87 10.84 -9.83
C GLU A 302 16.44 9.82 -10.83
N ALA A 303 16.31 8.52 -10.54
CA ALA A 303 16.79 7.46 -11.44
C ALA A 303 16.04 7.48 -12.79
N ILE A 304 14.73 7.72 -12.78
CA ILE A 304 13.92 7.87 -13.99
C ILE A 304 14.35 9.11 -14.78
N ALA A 305 14.54 10.24 -14.10
CA ALA A 305 14.94 11.51 -14.72
C ALA A 305 16.36 11.46 -15.34
N ASP A 306 17.22 10.56 -14.85
CA ASP A 306 18.58 10.34 -15.34
C ASP A 306 18.67 9.40 -16.55
N LEU A 307 17.56 8.79 -16.99
CA LEU A 307 17.54 8.01 -18.22
C LEU A 307 17.89 8.92 -19.42
N PRO A 308 18.65 8.43 -20.42
CA PRO A 308 19.08 9.26 -21.53
C PRO A 308 17.93 9.52 -22.51
N PHE A 309 17.86 10.74 -23.04
CA PHE A 309 16.98 11.07 -24.16
C PHE A 309 17.39 10.34 -25.45
N PRO A 310 16.46 10.16 -26.41
CA PRO A 310 16.80 9.72 -27.76
C PRO A 310 17.94 10.58 -28.37
N PRO A 311 18.92 9.95 -29.03
CA PRO A 311 20.11 10.64 -29.55
C PRO A 311 19.80 11.54 -30.74
N ASP A 312 18.72 11.27 -31.46
CA ASP A 312 18.19 12.03 -32.60
C ASP A 312 17.48 13.34 -32.19
N MET A 313 17.20 13.51 -30.90
CA MET A 313 16.51 14.69 -30.38
C MET A 313 17.49 15.86 -30.17
N THR A 314 17.11 17.05 -30.63
CA THR A 314 17.93 18.27 -30.48
C THR A 314 17.98 18.72 -29.01
N GLU A 315 19.04 19.43 -28.62
CA GLU A 315 19.13 19.95 -27.25
C GLU A 315 18.02 20.96 -26.93
N ALA A 316 17.57 21.72 -27.93
CA ALA A 316 16.43 22.64 -27.78
C ALA A 316 15.13 21.88 -27.46
N ALA A 317 14.87 20.76 -28.14
CA ALA A 317 13.72 19.91 -27.83
C ALA A 317 13.86 19.28 -26.43
N ARG A 318 15.05 18.81 -26.05
CA ARG A 318 15.29 18.27 -24.69
C ARG A 318 15.05 19.31 -23.61
N ALA A 319 15.51 20.54 -23.82
CA ALA A 319 15.22 21.66 -22.94
C ALA A 319 13.71 21.93 -22.85
N ALA A 320 12.99 21.95 -23.97
CA ALA A 320 11.55 22.19 -23.97
C ALA A 320 10.76 21.15 -23.16
N TRP A 321 11.12 19.86 -23.23
CA TRP A 321 10.50 18.82 -22.41
C TRP A 321 10.82 18.95 -20.92
N ARG A 322 12.06 19.29 -20.57
CA ARG A 322 12.46 19.54 -19.17
C ARG A 322 11.78 20.78 -18.61
N ASP A 323 11.72 21.86 -19.38
CA ASP A 323 11.11 23.13 -18.99
C ASP A 323 9.61 22.94 -18.75
N LEU A 324 8.93 22.21 -19.63
CA LEU A 324 7.52 21.90 -19.45
C LEU A 324 7.30 20.99 -18.22
N ALA A 325 8.13 19.97 -18.02
CA ALA A 325 8.06 19.12 -16.83
C ALA A 325 8.19 19.93 -15.53
N ALA A 326 9.13 20.88 -15.51
CA ALA A 326 9.34 21.76 -14.36
C ALA A 326 8.17 22.74 -14.16
N ALA A 327 7.67 23.34 -15.23
CA ALA A 327 6.55 24.28 -15.19
C ALA A 327 5.25 23.63 -14.69
N GLU A 328 5.01 22.38 -15.11
CA GLU A 328 3.82 21.62 -14.77
C GLU A 328 3.96 20.78 -13.49
N GLN A 329 5.16 20.75 -12.88
CA GLN A 329 5.49 19.81 -11.81
C GLN A 329 5.06 18.39 -12.22
N ALA A 330 5.69 17.88 -13.27
CA ALA A 330 5.35 16.59 -13.86
C ALA A 330 6.56 15.67 -13.92
N MET A 331 6.28 14.36 -13.95
CA MET A 331 7.33 13.37 -14.13
C MET A 331 7.69 13.27 -15.61
N LEU A 332 8.94 13.61 -15.93
CA LEU A 332 9.52 13.40 -17.25
C LEU A 332 10.07 11.98 -17.34
N LEU A 333 9.73 11.27 -18.42
CA LEU A 333 10.39 10.04 -18.87
C LEU A 333 11.29 10.42 -20.06
N PRO A 334 12.61 10.60 -19.86
CA PRO A 334 13.45 11.16 -20.93
C PRO A 334 13.68 10.20 -22.09
N HIS A 335 13.87 8.90 -21.81
CA HIS A 335 14.13 7.84 -22.81
C HIS A 335 12.98 7.62 -23.78
N LEU A 336 11.78 7.97 -23.33
CA LEU A 336 10.57 8.01 -24.12
C LEU A 336 9.91 9.35 -23.84
N PRO A 337 10.36 10.44 -24.50
CA PRO A 337 9.99 11.81 -24.12
C PRO A 337 8.50 11.92 -23.82
N ALA A 338 8.19 11.90 -22.53
CA ALA A 338 6.83 11.82 -22.05
C ALA A 338 6.71 12.56 -20.73
N LEU A 339 5.56 13.20 -20.53
CA LEU A 339 5.14 13.79 -19.28
C LEU A 339 3.99 12.96 -18.75
N ALA A 340 4.15 12.44 -17.56
CA ALA A 340 3.13 11.67 -16.91
C ALA A 340 2.51 12.42 -15.73
N ARG A 341 1.21 12.20 -15.54
CA ARG A 341 0.39 12.64 -14.41
C ARG A 341 0.41 14.14 -14.18
N VAL A 342 0.38 14.93 -15.26
CA VAL A 342 0.22 16.38 -15.12
C VAL A 342 -1.20 16.64 -14.62
N ARG A 343 -1.32 17.07 -13.37
CA ARG A 343 -2.62 17.35 -12.74
C ARG A 343 -2.89 18.84 -12.76
N ARG A 344 -4.02 19.21 -13.37
CA ARG A 344 -4.52 20.59 -13.34
C ARG A 344 -5.85 20.66 -12.61
N VAL A 345 -5.91 21.55 -11.63
CA VAL A 345 -7.12 21.83 -10.84
C VAL A 345 -7.53 23.27 -11.11
N ARG A 346 -8.78 23.50 -11.54
CA ARG A 346 -9.38 24.84 -11.61
C ARG A 346 -10.71 24.83 -10.90
N ARG A 347 -10.99 25.92 -10.18
CA ARG A 347 -12.31 26.14 -9.58
C ARG A 347 -13.24 26.76 -10.61
N GLY A 348 -14.34 26.08 -10.90
CA GLY A 348 -15.53 26.67 -11.50
C GLY A 348 -16.43 27.28 -10.42
N GLY A 349 -17.35 28.17 -10.81
CA GLY A 349 -18.44 28.64 -9.94
C GLY A 349 -18.07 29.02 -8.50
N VAL A 350 -19.03 28.93 -7.58
CA VAL A 350 -18.89 29.43 -6.20
C VAL A 350 -18.04 28.51 -5.30
N ASP A 351 -17.76 27.25 -5.68
CA ASP A 351 -16.79 26.38 -4.96
C ASP A 351 -16.53 25.01 -5.67
N GLU A 352 -16.85 24.86 -6.96
CA GLU A 352 -16.71 23.57 -7.63
C GLU A 352 -15.29 23.41 -8.18
N ALA A 353 -14.46 22.59 -7.54
CA ALA A 353 -13.17 22.23 -8.10
C ALA A 353 -13.37 21.20 -9.21
N CYS A 354 -12.97 21.54 -10.43
CA CYS A 354 -12.79 20.56 -11.49
C CYS A 354 -11.30 20.22 -11.54
N SER A 355 -10.97 18.95 -11.70
CA SER A 355 -9.60 18.52 -11.96
C SER A 355 -9.55 17.54 -13.12
N PHE A 356 -8.45 17.64 -13.86
CA PHE A 356 -8.10 16.67 -14.87
C PHE A 356 -6.63 16.33 -14.74
N THR A 357 -6.31 15.13 -15.18
CA THR A 357 -4.94 14.67 -15.37
C THR A 357 -4.70 14.44 -16.85
N PHE A 358 -3.47 14.65 -17.30
CA PHE A 358 -3.08 14.25 -18.64
C PHE A 358 -1.70 13.62 -18.66
N ASP A 359 -1.54 12.73 -19.63
CA ASP A 359 -0.27 12.12 -20.01
C ASP A 359 0.01 12.51 -21.46
N LEU A 360 1.22 12.99 -21.72
CA LEU A 360 1.72 13.30 -23.05
C LEU A 360 2.91 12.40 -23.34
N THR A 361 2.80 11.51 -24.32
CA THR A 361 3.82 10.48 -24.56
C THR A 361 4.22 10.44 -26.03
N VAL A 362 5.51 10.48 -26.33
CA VAL A 362 6.00 10.15 -27.68
C VAL A 362 5.95 8.64 -27.88
N VAL A 363 5.17 8.21 -28.88
CA VAL A 363 5.02 6.80 -29.25
C VAL A 363 5.78 6.54 -30.52
N ARG A 364 6.60 5.48 -30.56
CA ARG A 364 7.26 5.01 -31.77
C ARG A 364 6.63 3.69 -32.20
N ASP A 365 5.92 3.71 -33.34
CA ASP A 365 5.50 2.50 -34.05
C ASP A 365 6.62 2.08 -35.03
N ALA A 366 6.53 0.86 -35.58
CA ALA A 366 7.52 0.26 -36.47
C ALA A 366 7.89 1.14 -37.68
N GLU A 367 7.01 2.06 -38.10
CA GLU A 367 7.20 2.91 -39.26
C GLU A 367 7.18 4.42 -38.96
N LYS A 368 6.67 4.85 -37.79
CA LYS A 368 6.42 6.27 -37.51
C LYS A 368 6.59 6.63 -36.04
N ILE A 369 7.10 7.83 -35.81
CA ILE A 369 7.09 8.48 -34.49
C ILE A 369 5.85 9.38 -34.44
N GLY A 370 5.03 9.25 -33.40
CA GLY A 370 3.86 10.07 -33.13
C GLY A 370 3.87 10.56 -31.69
N THR A 371 2.93 11.45 -31.36
CA THR A 371 2.68 11.85 -29.97
C THR A 371 1.27 11.44 -29.60
N GLU A 372 1.13 10.75 -28.48
CA GLU A 372 -0.13 10.38 -27.87
C GLU A 372 -0.42 11.32 -26.70
N LEU A 373 -1.64 11.84 -26.65
CA LEU A 373 -2.17 12.57 -25.52
C LEU A 373 -3.31 11.76 -24.93
N ALA A 374 -3.22 11.44 -23.65
CA ALA A 374 -4.33 10.91 -22.86
C ALA A 374 -4.77 11.97 -21.85
N VAL A 375 -6.06 12.32 -21.83
CA VAL A 375 -6.66 13.25 -20.86
C VAL A 375 -7.76 12.54 -20.11
N HIS A 376 -7.69 12.58 -18.79
CA HIS A 376 -8.64 11.96 -17.88
C HIS A 376 -9.28 13.03 -16.99
N PHE A 377 -10.61 13.11 -17.02
CA PHE A 377 -11.35 13.96 -16.10
C PHE A 377 -11.67 13.19 -14.82
N ASP A 378 -11.28 13.75 -13.68
CA ASP A 378 -11.46 13.08 -12.38
C ASP A 378 -12.94 13.05 -11.96
N GLU A 379 -13.72 13.99 -12.47
CA GLU A 379 -15.12 14.18 -12.12
C GLU A 379 -16.04 13.65 -13.24
N PRO A 380 -17.13 12.92 -12.90
CA PRO A 380 -18.06 12.37 -13.88
C PRO A 380 -18.82 13.48 -14.61
N LEU A 381 -19.22 13.24 -15.86
CA LEU A 381 -20.03 14.17 -16.62
C LEU A 381 -21.40 14.40 -15.94
N PRO A 382 -21.97 15.61 -16.02
CA PRO A 382 -23.31 15.89 -15.49
C PRO A 382 -24.37 14.97 -16.10
N ALA A 383 -25.38 14.63 -15.30
CA ALA A 383 -26.55 13.90 -15.79
C ALA A 383 -27.23 14.68 -16.94
N GLY A 384 -27.28 14.06 -18.12
CA GLY A 384 -27.85 14.66 -19.34
C GLY A 384 -26.84 15.32 -20.29
N ALA A 385 -25.55 15.35 -19.97
CA ALA A 385 -24.51 15.76 -20.91
C ALA A 385 -24.48 14.81 -22.12
N SER A 386 -24.66 15.35 -23.33
CA SER A 386 -24.64 14.56 -24.56
C SER A 386 -23.20 14.32 -25.02
N LEU A 387 -22.78 13.06 -25.05
CA LEU A 387 -21.51 12.62 -25.63
C LEU A 387 -21.36 13.03 -27.10
N THR A 388 -22.45 13.04 -27.85
CA THR A 388 -22.46 13.49 -29.25
C THR A 388 -22.15 14.98 -29.34
N ALA A 389 -22.79 15.80 -28.49
CA ALA A 389 -22.50 17.23 -28.41
C ALA A 389 -21.06 17.49 -27.93
N ALA A 390 -20.53 16.62 -27.06
CA ALA A 390 -19.15 16.70 -26.61
C ALA A 390 -18.16 16.39 -27.73
N ARG A 391 -18.40 15.33 -28.51
CA ARG A 391 -17.61 14.98 -29.70
C ARG A 391 -17.70 16.08 -30.75
N GLU A 392 -18.85 16.68 -31.00
CA GLU A 392 -19.02 17.69 -32.05
C GLU A 392 -18.66 19.11 -31.59
N SER A 393 -18.16 19.27 -30.35
CA SER A 393 -17.82 20.56 -29.79
C SER A 393 -16.72 21.26 -30.59
N ALA A 394 -17.01 22.51 -30.99
CA ALA A 394 -16.02 23.39 -31.62
C ALA A 394 -14.81 23.65 -30.69
N ALA A 395 -14.97 23.50 -29.38
CA ALA A 395 -13.90 23.65 -28.41
C ALA A 395 -12.81 22.56 -28.55
N LEU A 396 -13.14 21.39 -29.12
CA LEU A 396 -12.16 20.34 -29.44
C LEU A 396 -11.42 20.59 -30.77
N GLY A 397 -11.78 21.63 -31.53
CA GLY A 397 -11.18 21.96 -32.82
C GLY A 397 -9.66 22.12 -32.76
N PRO A 398 -9.10 22.94 -31.83
CA PRO A 398 -7.65 23.05 -31.65
C PRO A 398 -6.99 21.72 -31.28
N LEU A 399 -7.68 20.87 -30.50
CA LEU A 399 -7.16 19.56 -30.10
C LEU A 399 -7.12 18.59 -31.27
N ARG A 400 -8.13 18.59 -32.14
CA ARG A 400 -8.13 17.81 -33.39
C ARG A 400 -7.11 18.28 -34.40
N ALA A 401 -6.77 19.56 -34.39
CA ALA A 401 -5.73 20.08 -35.27
C ALA A 401 -4.34 19.54 -34.87
N LEU A 402 -4.09 19.39 -33.56
CA LEU A 402 -2.84 18.79 -33.06
C LEU A 402 -2.88 17.26 -33.07
N PHE A 403 -4.03 16.66 -32.78
CA PHE A 403 -4.26 15.22 -32.70
C PHE A 403 -5.41 14.81 -33.61
N PRO A 404 -5.16 14.59 -34.92
CA PRO A 404 -6.20 14.28 -35.91
C PRO A 404 -7.02 13.03 -35.56
N HIS A 405 -6.42 12.08 -34.86
CA HIS A 405 -7.04 10.85 -34.40
C HIS A 405 -7.48 10.96 -32.94
N LEU A 406 -8.29 11.96 -32.62
CA LEU A 406 -8.85 12.17 -31.29
C LEU A 406 -10.09 11.31 -31.07
N GLU A 407 -9.97 10.35 -30.17
CA GLU A 407 -11.06 9.53 -29.66
C GLU A 407 -11.61 10.10 -28.35
N THR A 408 -12.92 9.96 -28.17
CA THR A 408 -13.63 10.41 -26.97
C THR A 408 -14.48 9.28 -26.43
N THR A 409 -14.17 8.84 -25.23
CA THR A 409 -14.85 7.75 -24.53
C THR A 409 -15.34 8.21 -23.16
N VAL A 410 -16.33 7.49 -22.63
CA VAL A 410 -16.80 7.66 -21.26
C VAL A 410 -16.65 6.34 -20.55
N THR A 411 -16.02 6.36 -19.40
CA THR A 411 -15.81 5.19 -18.55
C THR A 411 -17.13 4.75 -17.90
N GLY A 412 -17.17 3.54 -17.35
CA GLY A 412 -18.39 2.98 -16.73
C GLY A 412 -18.94 3.80 -15.54
N ASP A 413 -18.10 4.63 -14.91
CA ASP A 413 -18.42 5.57 -13.85
C ASP A 413 -18.75 6.99 -14.35
N GLY A 414 -18.85 7.19 -15.68
CA GLY A 414 -19.31 8.45 -16.28
C GLY A 414 -18.23 9.50 -16.50
N ARG A 415 -16.95 9.18 -16.32
CA ARG A 415 -15.83 10.12 -16.54
C ARG A 415 -15.45 10.19 -18.02
N LEU A 416 -15.05 11.38 -18.46
CA LEU A 416 -14.61 11.61 -19.82
C LEU A 416 -13.13 11.25 -19.98
N VAL A 417 -12.82 10.49 -21.03
CA VAL A 417 -11.44 10.18 -21.44
C VAL A 417 -11.26 10.58 -22.90
N LEU A 418 -10.18 11.30 -23.17
CA LEU A 418 -9.77 11.71 -24.50
C LEU A 418 -8.43 11.09 -24.81
N VAL A 419 -8.32 10.40 -25.95
CA VAL A 419 -7.05 9.85 -26.43
C VAL A 419 -6.83 10.36 -27.83
N GLY A 420 -5.76 11.12 -28.03
CA GLY A 420 -5.41 11.71 -29.32
C GLY A 420 -4.04 11.25 -29.79
N ARG A 421 -3.89 11.05 -31.10
CA ARG A 421 -2.58 10.80 -31.73
C ARG A 421 -2.27 11.82 -32.81
N SER A 422 -1.03 12.30 -32.82
CA SER A 422 -0.48 13.18 -33.84
C SER A 422 0.42 12.42 -34.81
N ASP A 423 0.49 12.91 -36.06
CA ASP A 423 1.50 12.48 -37.02
C ASP A 423 2.81 13.22 -36.70
N GLY A 424 3.78 12.53 -36.09
CA GLY A 424 5.07 13.12 -35.69
C GLY A 424 5.24 13.32 -34.18
N ALA A 425 6.50 13.30 -33.74
CA ALA A 425 6.87 13.78 -32.40
C ALA A 425 6.75 15.31 -32.34
N LEU A 426 6.29 15.82 -31.20
CA LEU A 426 6.35 17.24 -30.90
C LEU A 426 7.80 17.66 -30.57
N GLU A 427 8.35 18.59 -31.35
CA GLU A 427 9.63 19.22 -31.03
C GLU A 427 9.53 20.13 -29.79
N ASP A 428 8.39 20.79 -29.62
CA ASP A 428 8.05 21.61 -28.47
C ASP A 428 6.72 21.16 -27.86
N PRO A 429 6.71 20.52 -26.68
CA PRO A 429 5.47 20.06 -26.06
C PRO A 429 4.61 21.20 -25.50
N HIS A 430 5.12 22.43 -25.36
CA HIS A 430 4.36 23.57 -24.84
C HIS A 430 3.16 23.94 -25.73
N VAL A 431 3.19 23.58 -27.01
CA VAL A 431 2.10 23.83 -27.95
C VAL A 431 0.78 23.17 -27.52
N VAL A 432 0.84 22.14 -26.67
CA VAL A 432 -0.33 21.41 -26.18
C VAL A 432 -1.04 22.16 -25.04
N LEU A 433 -0.32 22.98 -24.26
CA LEU A 433 -0.89 23.62 -23.06
C LEU A 433 -2.09 24.54 -23.33
N PRO A 434 -2.05 25.47 -24.31
CA PRO A 434 -3.20 26.34 -24.58
C PRO A 434 -4.44 25.55 -25.02
N VAL A 435 -4.22 24.40 -25.66
CA VAL A 435 -5.28 23.52 -26.12
C VAL A 435 -5.92 22.77 -24.95
N LEU A 436 -5.12 22.28 -24.00
CA LEU A 436 -5.62 21.68 -22.77
C LEU A 436 -6.37 22.67 -21.89
N ASP A 437 -5.93 23.93 -21.83
CA ASP A 437 -6.65 24.99 -21.12
C ASP A 437 -8.03 25.26 -21.73
N GLY A 438 -8.13 25.33 -23.05
CA GLY A 438 -9.41 25.45 -23.74
C GLY A 438 -10.32 24.25 -23.53
N LEU A 439 -9.75 23.04 -23.48
CA LEU A 439 -10.48 21.82 -23.13
C LEU A 439 -11.02 21.88 -21.69
N PHE A 440 -10.23 22.38 -20.74
CA PHE A 440 -10.68 22.51 -19.36
C PHE A 440 -11.84 23.50 -19.21
N ASP A 441 -11.73 24.66 -19.87
CA ASP A 441 -12.78 25.67 -19.86
C ASP A 441 -14.09 25.14 -20.48
N TRP A 442 -13.98 24.33 -21.52
CA TRP A 442 -15.13 23.63 -22.09
C TRP A 442 -15.74 22.61 -21.12
N ALA A 443 -14.92 21.83 -20.42
CA ALA A 443 -15.41 20.86 -19.44
C ALA A 443 -16.10 21.53 -18.23
N ILE A 444 -15.59 22.67 -17.77
CA ILE A 444 -16.24 23.51 -16.75
C ILE A 444 -17.58 24.03 -17.28
N ALA A 445 -17.62 24.54 -18.51
CA ALA A 445 -18.84 25.06 -19.12
C ALA A 445 -19.93 23.98 -19.30
N LEU A 446 -19.55 22.75 -19.63
CA LEU A 446 -20.48 21.61 -19.73
C LEU A 446 -21.21 21.33 -18.42
N ARG A 447 -20.63 21.67 -17.27
CA ARG A 447 -21.23 21.51 -15.94
C ARG A 447 -22.26 22.58 -15.60
N GLY A 448 -22.47 23.56 -16.48
CA GLY A 448 -23.32 24.73 -16.19
C GLY A 448 -22.68 25.70 -15.20
N SER A 449 -21.45 25.44 -14.79
CA SER A 449 -20.64 26.30 -13.94
C SER A 449 -20.00 27.38 -14.82
N LEU A 450 -20.35 28.65 -14.58
CA LEU A 450 -19.62 29.75 -15.20
C LEU A 450 -18.16 29.66 -14.73
N PRO A 451 -17.17 29.75 -15.64
CA PRO A 451 -15.77 29.82 -15.22
C PRO A 451 -15.63 31.01 -14.27
N ALA A 452 -14.99 30.78 -13.12
CA ALA A 452 -14.69 31.86 -12.20
C ALA A 452 -13.74 32.83 -12.92
N ARG A 453 -14.29 33.92 -13.48
CA ARG A 453 -13.50 35.01 -14.07
C ARG A 453 -12.79 35.72 -12.92
N SER A 454 -11.64 35.23 -12.51
CA SER A 454 -10.76 35.96 -11.60
C SER A 454 -9.53 36.50 -12.34
N PRO A 455 -9.23 37.81 -12.26
CA PRO A 455 -8.20 38.49 -13.05
C PRO A 455 -6.79 38.46 -12.42
N TYR A 456 -6.49 37.53 -11.51
CA TYR A 456 -5.19 37.51 -10.84
C TYR A 456 -4.47 36.17 -11.11
N ARG A 457 -3.42 36.26 -11.95
CA ARG A 457 -2.36 35.25 -12.08
C ARG A 457 -1.39 35.36 -10.91
#